data_AF-A0A0L0VBW0-F1
#
_entry.id   AF-A0A0L0VBW0-F1
#
_cell.length_a   1.000
_cell.length_b   1.000
_cell.length_c   1.000
_cell.angle_alpha   90.00
_cell.angle_beta   90.00
_cell.angle_gamma   90.00
#
_symmetry.space_group_name_H-M   'P 1'
#
loop_
_entity.id
_entity.type
_entity.pdbx_description
1 polymer ?
#
loop_
_entity_poly.entity_id
_entity_poly.type
_entity_poly.pdbx_seq_one_letter_code
_entity_poly.pdbx_strand_id
1 'polypeptide(L)'
;MVLHPSFKDKYFKIAGWEEGWITEALRLTREMFNTYYKPSVSATLSTNPPKVNKPKSGNIAQLGAALAARGQSTNNPLDTWLASWLLSDDGSPIDALQWWIQQKRAGNTHGGLLQMALDVLSCPATSVDVERAFSFGRHYVTQKRHRLNSILVTRGMSVVFYSKNKSIEPGLLKKWKDGLKEEKEELKN
;
A
#
# COMPACT_ATOMS: atom_id res chain seq x y z
N MET A 1 -12.89 1.92 -5.11
CA MET A 1 -13.30 2.06 -6.53
C MET A 1 -12.66 3.26 -7.22
N VAL A 2 -12.75 4.48 -6.67
CA VAL A 2 -12.16 5.70 -7.28
C VAL A 2 -10.64 5.57 -7.53
N LEU A 3 -9.93 4.92 -6.60
CA LEU A 3 -8.48 4.66 -6.69
C LEU A 3 -8.16 3.34 -7.44
N HIS A 4 -9.16 2.65 -7.98
CA HIS A 4 -8.95 1.42 -8.75
C HIS A 4 -8.58 1.77 -10.20
N PRO A 5 -7.45 1.28 -10.75
CA PRO A 5 -6.98 1.65 -12.09
C PRO A 5 -7.99 1.41 -13.22
N SER A 6 -8.77 0.32 -13.13
CA SER A 6 -9.71 -0.11 -14.17
C SER A 6 -11.10 0.53 -14.12
N PHE A 7 -11.60 0.92 -12.95
CA PHE A 7 -13.01 1.32 -12.82
C PHE A 7 -13.21 2.78 -12.43
N LYS A 8 -12.32 3.36 -11.60
CA LYS A 8 -12.39 4.76 -11.13
C LYS A 8 -13.81 5.19 -10.75
N ASP A 9 -14.34 6.24 -11.38
CA ASP A 9 -15.69 6.77 -11.23
C ASP A 9 -16.75 5.97 -12.02
N LYS A 10 -16.36 5.31 -13.12
CA LYS A 10 -17.28 4.49 -13.93
C LYS A 10 -17.86 3.32 -13.16
N TYR A 11 -17.15 2.82 -12.14
CA TYR A 11 -17.68 1.77 -11.27
C TYR A 11 -19.08 2.10 -10.76
N PHE A 12 -19.26 3.29 -10.20
CA PHE A 12 -20.49 3.65 -9.51
C PHE A 12 -21.67 3.72 -10.50
N LYS A 13 -21.40 4.16 -11.73
CA LYS A 13 -22.37 4.14 -12.82
C LYS A 13 -22.79 2.72 -13.19
N ILE A 14 -21.82 1.80 -13.32
CA ILE A 14 -22.08 0.38 -13.61
C ILE A 14 -22.82 -0.30 -12.45
N ALA A 15 -22.49 0.07 -11.21
CA ALA A 15 -23.13 -0.43 -10.00
C ALA A 15 -24.53 0.19 -9.74
N GLY A 16 -25.01 1.08 -10.62
CA GLY A 16 -26.34 1.67 -10.53
C GLY A 16 -26.52 2.68 -9.38
N TRP A 17 -25.46 3.34 -8.96
CA TRP A 17 -25.55 4.36 -7.91
C TRP A 17 -26.25 5.63 -8.42
N GLU A 18 -27.01 6.29 -7.55
CA GLU A 18 -27.61 7.59 -7.85
C GLU A 18 -26.53 8.67 -8.04
N GLU A 19 -26.76 9.61 -8.94
CA GLU A 19 -25.77 10.66 -9.25
C GLU A 19 -25.37 11.51 -8.03
N GLY A 20 -26.30 11.74 -7.10
CA GLY A 20 -26.02 12.45 -5.84
C GLY A 20 -24.97 11.72 -5.00
N TRP A 21 -25.09 10.40 -4.86
CA TRP A 21 -24.13 9.56 -4.14
C TRP A 21 -22.78 9.47 -4.84
N ILE A 22 -22.77 9.42 -6.19
CA ILE A 22 -21.51 9.43 -6.96
C ILE A 22 -20.77 10.74 -6.74
N THR A 23 -21.49 11.86 -6.82
CA THR A 23 -20.94 13.21 -6.63
C THR A 23 -20.37 13.34 -5.22
N GLU A 24 -21.10 12.88 -4.21
CA GLU A 24 -20.67 12.93 -2.82
C GLU A 24 -19.44 12.04 -2.56
N ALA A 25 -19.40 10.83 -3.12
CA ALA A 25 -18.23 9.95 -3.00
C ALA A 25 -16.97 10.58 -3.62
N LEU A 26 -17.11 11.23 -4.79
CA LEU A 26 -16.01 11.97 -5.41
C LEU A 26 -15.60 13.19 -4.59
N ARG A 27 -16.56 13.92 -4.03
CA ARG A 27 -16.32 15.07 -3.14
C ARG A 27 -15.51 14.66 -1.92
N LEU A 28 -15.95 13.62 -1.21
CA LEU A 28 -15.26 13.08 -0.03
C LEU A 28 -13.84 12.58 -0.38
N THR A 29 -13.68 11.91 -1.51
CA THR A 29 -12.36 11.44 -1.96
C THR A 29 -11.41 12.62 -2.23
N ARG A 30 -11.91 13.70 -2.85
CA ARG A 30 -11.14 14.93 -3.08
C ARG A 30 -10.77 15.63 -1.79
N GLU A 31 -11.72 15.74 -0.87
CA GLU A 31 -11.52 16.34 0.45
C GLU A 31 -10.42 15.59 1.22
N MET A 32 -10.52 14.26 1.31
CA MET A 32 -9.52 13.43 1.96
C MET A 32 -8.13 13.61 1.34
N PHE A 33 -8.03 13.63 0.01
CA PHE A 33 -6.76 13.86 -0.69
C PHE A 33 -6.17 15.24 -0.35
N ASN A 34 -6.98 16.30 -0.46
CA ASN A 34 -6.53 17.67 -0.23
C ASN A 34 -6.11 17.92 1.22
N THR A 35 -6.80 17.31 2.19
CA THR A 35 -6.55 17.50 3.62
C THR A 35 -5.32 16.74 4.11
N TYR A 36 -5.12 15.50 3.67
CA TYR A 36 -4.11 14.62 4.29
C TYR A 36 -2.95 14.22 3.37
N TYR A 37 -3.14 14.24 2.05
CA TYR A 37 -2.22 13.59 1.10
C TYR A 37 -1.61 14.52 0.06
N LYS A 38 -2.11 15.74 -0.06
CA LYS A 38 -1.57 16.74 -0.97
C LYS A 38 -0.14 17.12 -0.55
N PRO A 39 0.87 16.98 -1.44
CA PRO A 39 2.23 17.38 -1.14
C PRO A 39 2.27 18.88 -0.84
N SER A 40 2.70 19.24 0.37
CA SER A 40 2.99 20.63 0.69
C SER A 40 4.21 21.09 -0.11
N VAL A 41 4.09 22.23 -0.78
CA VAL A 41 5.17 22.85 -1.59
C VAL A 41 6.39 23.22 -0.72
N SER A 42 6.29 23.15 0.60
CA SER A 42 7.33 23.58 1.55
C SER A 42 8.51 22.60 1.73
N ALA A 43 8.53 21.42 1.10
CA ALA A 43 9.58 20.42 1.35
C ALA A 43 10.73 20.37 0.32
N THR A 44 10.84 21.35 -0.60
CA THR A 44 11.95 21.41 -1.57
C THR A 44 12.61 22.78 -1.61
N LEU A 45 13.03 23.30 -0.46
CA LEU A 45 14.04 24.36 -0.36
C LEU A 45 15.10 23.96 0.67
N SER A 46 15.82 22.87 0.40
CA SER A 46 17.13 22.63 1.00
C SER A 46 18.18 22.79 -0.10
N THR A 47 18.48 24.05 -0.41
CA THR A 47 19.50 24.47 -1.37
C THR A 47 20.88 24.20 -0.79
N ASN A 48 21.53 23.12 -1.23
CA ASN A 48 22.98 23.13 -1.40
C ASN A 48 23.25 23.43 -2.88
N PRO A 49 23.96 24.52 -3.24
CA PRO A 49 24.20 24.86 -4.64
C PRO A 49 25.33 23.99 -5.22
N PRO A 50 25.10 23.21 -6.30
CA PRO A 50 26.19 22.63 -7.07
C PRO A 50 26.76 23.70 -8.01
N LYS A 51 28.08 23.83 -7.97
CA LYS A 51 28.86 24.73 -8.84
C LYS A 51 28.52 24.53 -10.31
N VAL A 52 28.30 25.65 -10.98
CA VAL A 52 28.09 25.81 -12.42
C VAL A 52 29.24 25.19 -13.20
N ASN A 53 28.91 24.30 -14.16
CA ASN A 53 29.67 24.11 -15.38
C ASN A 53 28.67 23.91 -16.54
N LYS A 54 28.63 24.87 -17.47
CA LYS A 54 27.87 24.75 -18.74
C LYS A 54 28.54 23.67 -19.61
N PRO A 55 27.79 22.95 -20.47
CA PRO A 55 27.69 23.46 -21.85
C PRO A 55 26.37 23.18 -22.61
N LYS A 56 26.12 24.10 -23.55
CA LYS A 56 25.51 23.98 -24.89
C LYS A 56 24.10 23.37 -25.03
N SER A 57 23.17 24.32 -25.15
CA SER A 57 21.85 24.27 -25.77
C SER A 57 21.77 23.31 -26.97
N GLY A 58 21.00 22.24 -26.81
CA GLY A 58 20.42 21.47 -27.91
C GLY A 58 18.91 21.41 -27.71
N ASN A 59 18.14 21.61 -28.78
CA ASN A 59 16.67 21.70 -28.77
C ASN A 59 15.97 20.54 -28.03
N ILE A 60 16.64 19.38 -27.86
CA ILE A 60 16.13 18.21 -27.14
C ILE A 60 16.16 18.37 -25.61
N ALA A 61 17.16 19.08 -25.05
CA ALA A 61 17.18 19.37 -23.62
C ALA A 61 16.07 20.38 -23.23
N GLN A 62 15.78 21.33 -24.13
CA GLN A 62 14.67 22.26 -23.97
C GLN A 62 13.31 21.57 -24.15
N LEU A 63 13.21 20.58 -25.06
CA LEU A 63 12.02 19.74 -25.19
C LEU A 63 11.83 18.83 -23.97
N GLY A 64 12.91 18.26 -23.42
CA GLY A 64 12.89 17.45 -22.20
C GLY A 64 12.49 18.28 -20.96
N ALA A 65 13.01 19.51 -20.86
CA ALA A 65 12.60 20.46 -19.82
C ALA A 65 11.15 20.96 -20.03
N ALA A 66 10.69 21.16 -21.26
CA ALA A 66 9.31 21.54 -21.57
C ALA A 66 8.32 20.39 -21.34
N LEU A 67 8.72 19.14 -21.61
CA LEU A 67 7.95 17.93 -21.27
C LEU A 67 7.89 17.70 -19.76
N ALA A 68 9.00 17.94 -19.04
CA ALA A 68 9.02 17.92 -17.58
C ALA A 68 8.19 19.06 -16.98
N ALA A 69 8.22 20.26 -17.57
CA ALA A 69 7.39 21.40 -17.18
C ALA A 69 5.90 21.21 -17.51
N ARG A 70 5.56 20.36 -18.49
CA ARG A 70 4.17 19.95 -18.75
C ARG A 70 3.58 19.09 -17.62
N GLY A 71 4.41 18.58 -16.71
CA GLY A 71 4.00 17.96 -15.44
C GLY A 71 3.61 18.95 -14.34
N GLN A 72 3.85 20.26 -14.54
CA GLN A 72 3.34 21.35 -13.69
C GLN A 72 2.11 21.98 -14.35
N SER A 73 1.18 21.14 -14.81
CA SER A 73 -0.17 21.61 -15.09
C SER A 73 -0.88 21.81 -13.75
N THR A 74 -1.55 22.93 -13.60
CA THR A 74 -2.36 23.38 -12.45
C THR A 74 -3.53 22.44 -12.08
N ASN A 75 -3.53 21.21 -12.59
CA ASN A 75 -4.54 20.21 -12.39
C ASN A 75 -4.17 19.36 -11.17
N ASN A 76 -5.12 19.22 -10.25
CA ASN A 76 -4.99 18.35 -9.09
C ASN A 76 -4.53 16.95 -9.56
N PRO A 77 -3.51 16.33 -8.93
CA PRO A 77 -3.07 14.98 -9.30
C PRO A 77 -4.21 13.95 -9.26
N LEU A 78 -5.21 14.15 -8.39
CA LEU A 78 -6.42 13.33 -8.36
C LEU A 78 -7.30 13.53 -9.62
N ASP A 79 -7.39 14.75 -10.16
CA ASP A 79 -8.11 15.02 -11.42
C ASP A 79 -7.39 14.42 -12.62
N THR A 80 -6.06 14.51 -12.62
CA THR A 80 -5.23 13.86 -13.63
C THR A 80 -5.40 12.34 -13.57
N TRP A 81 -5.49 11.77 -12.37
CA TRP A 81 -5.78 10.35 -12.18
C TRP A 81 -7.16 9.96 -12.70
N LEU A 82 -8.20 10.71 -12.37
CA LEU A 82 -9.57 10.44 -12.82
C LEU A 82 -9.70 10.55 -14.34
N ALA A 83 -9.03 11.52 -14.95
CA ALA A 83 -9.00 11.72 -16.40
C ALA A 83 -8.09 10.73 -17.15
N SER A 84 -7.15 10.08 -16.45
CA SER A 84 -6.24 9.10 -17.05
C SER A 84 -7.01 7.90 -17.61
N TRP A 85 -6.48 7.30 -18.67
CA TRP A 85 -7.06 6.12 -19.31
C TRP A 85 -7.27 4.98 -18.30
N LEU A 86 -8.35 4.23 -18.48
CA LEU A 86 -8.63 3.06 -17.66
C LEU A 86 -7.69 1.94 -18.08
N LEU A 87 -6.82 1.51 -17.18
CA LEU A 87 -5.99 0.34 -17.42
C LEU A 87 -6.91 -0.88 -17.39
N SER A 88 -7.13 -1.44 -18.57
CA SER A 88 -7.77 -2.74 -18.74
C SER A 88 -6.67 -3.66 -19.21
N ASP A 89 -6.33 -4.65 -18.38
CA ASP A 89 -5.57 -5.78 -18.86
C ASP A 89 -6.50 -6.66 -19.68
N ASP A 90 -5.94 -7.44 -20.59
CA ASP A 90 -6.52 -8.28 -21.65
C ASP A 90 -7.60 -9.33 -21.26
N GLY A 91 -8.36 -9.11 -20.18
CA GLY A 91 -9.42 -9.98 -19.67
C GLY A 91 -9.23 -10.36 -18.21
N SER A 92 -8.06 -10.09 -17.63
CA SER A 92 -7.75 -10.42 -16.24
C SER A 92 -8.11 -9.28 -15.27
N PRO A 93 -8.80 -9.54 -14.15
CA PRO A 93 -9.09 -8.52 -13.15
C PRO A 93 -7.79 -8.02 -12.52
N ILE A 94 -7.52 -6.71 -12.66
CA ILE A 94 -6.34 -6.08 -12.06
C ILE A 94 -6.52 -5.98 -10.54
N ASP A 95 -5.60 -6.57 -9.79
CA ASP A 95 -5.46 -6.29 -8.37
C ASP A 95 -4.93 -4.86 -8.19
N ALA A 96 -5.81 -3.95 -7.78
CA ALA A 96 -5.47 -2.54 -7.59
C ALA A 96 -4.33 -2.34 -6.58
N LEU A 97 -4.28 -3.13 -5.50
CA LEU A 97 -3.24 -2.97 -4.48
C LEU A 97 -1.88 -3.39 -5.04
N GLN A 98 -1.82 -4.51 -5.77
CA GLN A 98 -0.60 -4.93 -6.45
C GLN A 98 -0.14 -3.90 -7.47
N TRP A 99 -1.06 -3.33 -8.24
CA TRP A 99 -0.73 -2.29 -9.21
C TRP A 99 -0.12 -1.05 -8.54
N TRP A 100 -0.71 -0.56 -7.44
CA TRP A 100 -0.15 0.57 -6.69
C TRP A 100 1.22 0.25 -6.06
N ILE A 101 1.43 -0.98 -5.58
CA ILE A 101 2.75 -1.43 -5.12
C ILE A 101 3.78 -1.41 -6.25
N GLN A 102 3.40 -1.83 -7.47
CA GLN A 102 4.27 -1.75 -8.64
C GLN A 102 4.61 -0.29 -9.00
N GLN A 103 3.64 0.62 -8.93
CA GLN A 103 3.90 2.06 -9.14
C GLN A 103 4.87 2.63 -8.10
N LYS A 104 4.74 2.23 -6.83
CA LYS A 104 5.69 2.60 -5.77
C LYS A 104 7.10 2.11 -6.09
N ARG A 105 7.24 0.85 -6.53
CA ARG A 105 8.53 0.27 -6.93
C ARG A 105 9.14 0.95 -8.15
N ALA A 106 8.31 1.44 -9.07
CA ALA A 106 8.73 2.20 -10.23
C ALA A 106 9.12 3.67 -9.92
N GLY A 107 8.95 4.14 -8.68
CA GLY A 107 9.24 5.52 -8.29
C GLY A 107 8.13 6.53 -8.62
N ASN A 108 6.96 6.06 -9.07
CA ASN A 108 5.83 6.92 -9.43
C ASN A 108 4.99 7.24 -8.19
N THR A 109 5.17 8.45 -7.64
CA THR A 109 4.43 8.90 -6.44
C THR A 109 3.02 9.44 -6.75
N HIS A 110 2.71 9.67 -8.04
CA HIS A 110 1.42 10.23 -8.51
C HIS A 110 0.99 11.47 -7.71
N GLY A 111 1.96 12.33 -7.35
CA GLY A 111 1.69 13.57 -6.60
C GLY A 111 1.03 13.36 -5.24
N GLY A 112 1.37 12.29 -4.52
CA GLY A 112 0.82 11.96 -3.18
C GLY A 112 -0.33 10.96 -3.22
N LEU A 113 -0.92 10.73 -4.40
CA LEU A 113 -2.05 9.81 -4.57
C LEU A 113 -1.68 8.35 -4.26
N LEU A 114 -0.42 7.97 -4.51
CA LEU A 114 0.10 6.65 -4.19
C LEU A 114 -0.10 6.29 -2.71
N GLN A 115 0.21 7.23 -1.81
CA GLN A 115 0.11 6.99 -0.37
C GLN A 115 -1.35 6.79 0.05
N MET A 116 -2.24 7.66 -0.44
CA MET A 116 -3.68 7.55 -0.21
C MET A 116 -4.25 6.21 -0.72
N ALA A 117 -3.83 5.77 -1.91
CA ALA A 117 -4.31 4.52 -2.47
C ALA A 117 -3.87 3.31 -1.65
N LEU A 118 -2.62 3.29 -1.18
CA LEU A 118 -2.14 2.21 -0.31
C LEU A 118 -2.87 2.18 1.03
N ASP A 119 -3.09 3.34 1.66
CA ASP A 119 -3.78 3.42 2.95
C ASP A 119 -5.25 2.98 2.83
N VAL A 120 -5.98 3.48 1.82
CA VAL A 120 -7.39 3.16 1.64
C VAL A 120 -7.61 1.71 1.18
N LEU A 121 -6.79 1.21 0.24
CA LEU A 121 -6.98 -0.14 -0.32
C LEU A 121 -6.44 -1.25 0.58
N SER A 122 -5.55 -0.95 1.52
CA SER A 122 -5.07 -1.94 2.51
C SER A 122 -6.03 -2.13 3.68
N CYS A 123 -6.98 -1.20 3.87
CA CYS A 123 -7.97 -1.30 4.92
C CYS A 123 -8.99 -2.41 4.59
N PRO A 124 -9.20 -3.40 5.47
CA PRO A 124 -10.20 -4.43 5.24
C PRO A 124 -11.60 -3.80 5.26
N ALA A 125 -12.46 -4.21 4.32
CA ALA A 125 -13.80 -3.68 4.19
C ALA A 125 -14.73 -4.10 5.35
N THR A 126 -14.39 -5.15 6.08
CA THR A 126 -15.22 -5.72 7.16
C THR A 126 -14.35 -6.22 8.32
N SER A 127 -14.95 -6.39 9.50
CA SER A 127 -14.29 -7.01 10.66
C SER A 127 -14.08 -8.53 10.51
N VAL A 128 -14.64 -9.14 9.46
CA VAL A 128 -14.63 -10.60 9.27
C VAL A 128 -13.21 -11.17 9.24
N ASP A 129 -12.26 -10.48 8.61
CA ASP A 129 -10.87 -10.93 8.55
C ASP A 129 -10.24 -10.97 9.95
N VAL A 130 -10.54 -9.97 10.78
CA VAL A 130 -10.09 -9.86 12.16
C VAL A 130 -10.74 -10.94 13.03
N GLU A 131 -12.05 -11.15 12.89
CA GLU A 131 -12.80 -12.20 13.59
C GLU A 131 -12.31 -13.60 13.23
N ARG A 132 -11.97 -13.83 11.96
CA ARG A 132 -11.40 -15.08 11.49
C ARG A 132 -10.02 -15.32 12.10
N ALA A 133 -9.20 -14.27 12.24
CA ALA A 133 -7.93 -14.36 12.95
C ALA A 133 -8.13 -14.70 14.45
N PHE A 134 -9.08 -14.06 15.13
CA PHE A 134 -9.38 -14.37 16.53
C PHE A 134 -9.97 -15.77 16.73
N SER A 135 -10.85 -16.21 15.82
CA SER A 135 -11.43 -17.56 15.85
C SER A 135 -10.36 -18.63 15.73
N PHE A 136 -9.35 -18.39 14.88
CA PHE A 136 -8.18 -19.25 14.77
C PHE A 136 -7.39 -19.31 16.09
N GLY A 137 -7.25 -18.16 16.76
CA GLY A 137 -6.58 -18.02 18.05
C GLY A 137 -7.37 -18.50 19.27
N ARG A 138 -8.61 -18.96 19.11
CA ARG A 138 -9.52 -19.26 20.23
C ARG A 138 -8.94 -20.24 21.24
N HIS A 139 -8.14 -21.21 20.79
CA HIS A 139 -7.48 -22.18 21.67
C HIS A 139 -6.44 -21.55 22.60
N TYR A 140 -5.78 -20.45 22.20
CA TYR A 140 -4.85 -19.71 23.04
C TYR A 140 -5.55 -18.96 24.19
N VAL A 141 -6.78 -18.50 23.96
CA VAL A 141 -7.49 -17.59 24.88
C VAL A 141 -8.49 -18.32 25.78
N THR A 142 -9.35 -19.18 25.23
CA THR A 142 -10.53 -19.68 25.97
C THR A 142 -10.55 -21.19 26.14
N GLN A 143 -10.26 -21.97 25.10
CA GLN A 143 -10.69 -23.38 25.09
C GLN A 143 -9.81 -24.33 25.91
N LYS A 144 -8.53 -24.04 26.12
CA LYS A 144 -7.63 -24.95 26.84
C LYS A 144 -7.06 -24.39 28.16
N ARG A 145 -7.58 -23.26 28.66
CA ARG A 145 -7.25 -22.65 29.98
C ARG A 145 -5.75 -22.63 30.32
N HIS A 146 -4.89 -22.38 29.32
CA HIS A 146 -3.44 -22.43 29.49
C HIS A 146 -2.84 -21.30 30.35
N ARG A 147 -3.67 -20.38 30.88
CA ARG A 147 -3.25 -19.15 31.60
C ARG A 147 -2.06 -18.46 30.94
N LEU A 148 -2.05 -18.41 29.60
CA LEU A 148 -0.99 -17.74 28.86
C LEU A 148 -1.09 -16.24 29.12
N ASN A 149 0.05 -15.63 29.40
CA ASN A 149 0.16 -14.17 29.44
C ASN A 149 -0.21 -13.59 28.05
N SER A 150 -0.81 -12.41 28.01
CA SER A 150 -1.17 -11.70 26.78
C SER A 150 -0.01 -11.61 25.79
N ILE A 151 1.23 -11.43 26.26
CA ILE A 151 2.43 -11.40 25.41
C ILE A 151 2.64 -12.73 24.68
N LEU A 152 2.43 -13.87 25.37
CA LEU A 152 2.58 -15.20 24.77
C LEU A 152 1.46 -15.50 23.79
N VAL A 153 0.24 -15.05 24.08
CA VAL A 153 -0.89 -15.15 23.15
C VAL A 153 -0.57 -14.39 21.86
N THR A 154 -0.13 -13.13 21.96
CA THR A 154 0.24 -12.31 20.79
C THR A 154 1.37 -12.97 19.99
N ARG A 155 2.46 -13.41 20.64
CA ARG A 155 3.57 -14.08 19.96
C ARG A 155 3.14 -15.37 19.26
N GLY A 156 2.33 -16.19 19.93
CA GLY A 156 1.79 -17.41 19.36
C GLY A 156 0.94 -17.12 18.12
N MET A 157 0.03 -16.15 18.23
CA MET A 157 -0.81 -15.70 17.12
C MET A 157 0.01 -15.21 15.92
N SER A 158 1.06 -14.41 16.15
CA SER A 158 1.94 -13.94 15.08
C SER A 158 2.64 -15.09 14.37
N VAL A 159 3.24 -16.03 15.12
CA VAL A 159 3.92 -17.20 14.53
C VAL A 159 2.98 -18.00 13.63
N VAL A 160 1.73 -18.22 14.09
CA VAL A 160 0.79 -18.98 13.29
C VAL A 160 0.32 -18.21 12.05
N PHE A 161 0.12 -16.90 12.17
CA PHE A 161 -0.22 -16.06 11.01
C PHE A 161 0.86 -16.16 9.92
N TYR A 162 2.14 -16.00 10.26
CA TYR A 162 3.23 -16.12 9.30
C TYR A 162 3.37 -17.54 8.73
N SER A 163 3.15 -18.57 9.55
CA SER A 163 3.14 -19.96 9.08
C SER A 163 2.03 -20.21 8.05
N LYS A 164 0.81 -19.72 8.28
CA LYS A 164 -0.33 -19.86 7.37
C LYS A 164 -0.10 -19.15 6.04
N ASN A 165 0.54 -17.99 6.07
CA ASN A 165 0.89 -17.22 4.87
C ASN A 165 2.16 -17.73 4.18
N LYS A 166 2.66 -18.92 4.55
CA LYS A 166 3.88 -19.55 4.00
C LYS A 166 5.11 -18.64 4.11
N SER A 167 5.11 -17.73 5.08
CA SER A 167 6.23 -16.82 5.35
C SER A 167 7.27 -17.45 6.29
N ILE A 168 6.98 -18.63 6.85
CA ILE A 168 7.92 -19.44 7.63
C ILE A 168 8.19 -20.72 6.84
N GLU A 169 9.47 -21.03 6.62
CA GLU A 169 9.86 -22.28 5.97
C GLU A 169 9.44 -23.50 6.82
N PRO A 170 8.87 -24.54 6.20
CA PRO A 170 8.55 -25.78 6.89
C PRO A 170 9.78 -26.35 7.60
N GLY A 171 9.61 -26.72 8.88
CA GLY A 171 10.68 -27.30 9.68
C GLY A 171 11.69 -26.31 10.27
N LEU A 172 11.62 -25.00 9.97
CA LEU A 172 12.51 -23.98 10.57
C LEU A 172 12.47 -24.02 12.10
N LEU A 173 11.27 -24.05 12.68
CA LEU A 173 11.08 -24.13 14.13
C LEU A 173 11.59 -25.45 14.73
N LYS A 174 11.55 -26.54 13.96
CA LYS A 174 12.07 -27.84 14.40
C LYS A 174 13.60 -27.80 14.45
N LYS A 175 14.24 -27.34 13.37
CA LYS A 175 15.70 -27.13 13.32
C LYS A 175 16.20 -26.27 14.46
N TRP A 176 15.53 -25.14 14.72
CA TRP A 176 15.87 -24.26 15.84
C TRP A 176 15.76 -24.96 17.20
N LYS A 177 14.70 -25.75 17.42
CA LYS A 177 14.50 -26.49 18.67
C LYS A 177 15.55 -27.59 18.87
N ASP A 178 15.97 -28.25 17.80
CA ASP A 178 16.97 -29.30 17.84
C ASP A 178 18.36 -28.71 18.16
N GLY A 179 18.75 -27.59 17.54
CA GLY A 179 20.01 -26.89 17.85
C GLY A 179 20.10 -26.38 19.30
N LEU A 180 18.99 -25.93 19.90
CA LEU A 180 18.97 -25.56 21.32
C LEU A 180 19.18 -26.73 22.28
N LYS A 181 18.89 -27.96 21.86
CA LYS A 181 19.17 -29.15 22.67
C LYS A 181 20.65 -29.50 22.58
N GLU A 182 21.22 -29.43 21.39
CA GLU A 182 22.65 -29.68 21.14
C GLU A 182 23.51 -28.71 21.97
N GLU A 183 23.24 -27.40 21.93
CA GLU A 183 23.96 -26.38 22.73
C GLU A 183 23.86 -26.62 24.24
N LYS A 184 22.72 -27.11 24.74
CA LYS A 184 22.52 -27.45 26.16
C LYS A 184 23.24 -28.73 26.58
N GLU A 185 23.49 -29.65 25.66
CA GLU A 185 24.28 -30.85 25.93
C GLU A 185 25.78 -30.54 25.86
N GLU A 186 26.22 -29.66 24.96
CA GLU A 186 27.60 -29.17 24.92
C GLU A 186 27.99 -28.39 26.18
N LEU A 187 27.10 -27.56 26.73
CA LEU A 187 27.34 -26.81 27.98
C LEU A 187 27.35 -27.67 29.25
N LYS A 188 26.99 -28.96 29.15
CA LYS A 188 26.98 -29.92 30.28
C LYS A 188 28.17 -30.86 30.29
N ASN A 189 28.97 -30.89 29.22
CA ASN A 189 30.24 -31.61 29.14
C ASN A 189 31.41 -30.68 29.42
#